data_AF-A0A3S3UWY6-F1
#
_entry.id   AF-A0A3S3UWY6-F1
#
_cell.length_a   1.000
_cell.length_b   1.000
_cell.length_c   1.000
_cell.angle_alpha   90.00
_cell.angle_beta   90.00
_cell.angle_gamma   90.00
#
_symmetry.space_group_name_H-M   'P 1'
#
loop_
_entity.id
_entity.type
_entity.pdbx_description
1 polymer ?
#
loop_
_entity_poly.entity_id
_entity_poly.type
_entity_poly.pdbx_seq_one_letter_code
_entity_poly.pdbx_strand_id
1 'polypeptide(L)'
;MTVSWTPHRFTGGILALDTANTVVLRNDPQKSFDRFDDPAEIARFAEAASGFRAAELGGRRLRAPEPGEIKPTVISIREATDRLFRHAVS
;
A
#
# COMPACT_ATOMS: atom_id res chain seq x y z
N MET A 1 -14.99 -0.97 -2.97
CA MET A 1 -15.36 -0.19 -1.76
C MET A 1 -14.44 1.00 -1.71
N THR A 2 -14.94 2.21 -1.49
CA THR A 2 -14.08 3.39 -1.33
C THR A 2 -13.35 3.33 0.00
N VAL A 3 -12.02 3.38 -0.03
CA VAL A 3 -11.20 3.36 1.19
C VAL A 3 -10.99 4.80 1.68
N SER A 4 -11.16 5.00 2.99
CA SER A 4 -10.65 6.20 3.65
C SER A 4 -9.16 6.03 3.98
N TRP A 5 -8.30 6.75 3.26
CA TRP A 5 -6.85 6.81 3.49
C TRP A 5 -6.53 7.88 4.53
N THR A 6 -6.55 7.47 5.80
CA THR A 6 -6.26 8.36 6.94
C THR A 6 -4.82 8.17 7.42
N PRO A 7 -4.25 9.12 8.20
CA PRO A 7 -2.91 8.97 8.79
C PRO A 7 -2.71 7.65 9.54
N HIS A 8 -3.75 7.15 10.22
CA HIS A 8 -3.71 5.88 10.96
C HIS A 8 -3.37 4.68 10.06
N ARG A 9 -3.71 4.72 8.76
CA ARG A 9 -3.38 3.64 7.81
C ARG A 9 -1.94 3.69 7.30
N PHE A 10 -1.20 4.77 7.60
CA PHE A 10 0.21 4.97 7.25
C PHE A 10 1.12 4.82 8.48
N THR A 11 0.67 4.03 9.46
CA THR A 11 1.39 3.74 10.70
C THR A 11 2.44 2.64 10.53
N GLY A 12 2.61 2.07 9.33
CA GLY A 12 3.66 1.11 9.03
C GLY A 12 5.06 1.71 9.13
N GLY A 13 5.17 3.04 9.19
CA GLY A 13 6.43 3.73 9.49
C GLY A 13 7.36 3.91 8.29
N ILE A 14 7.16 3.15 7.20
CA ILE A 14 7.77 3.31 5.87
C ILE A 14 6.77 2.97 4.77
N LEU A 15 6.89 3.63 3.61
CA LEU A 15 5.95 3.49 2.48
C LEU A 15 5.76 2.04 2.03
N ALA A 16 6.84 1.26 2.05
CA ALA A 16 6.81 -0.16 1.69
C ALA A 16 5.88 -0.96 2.62
N LEU A 17 5.94 -0.70 3.93
CA LEU A 17 5.07 -1.36 4.93
C LEU A 17 3.65 -0.83 4.88
N ASP A 18 3.44 0.46 4.60
CA ASP A 18 2.10 1.01 4.38
C ASP A 18 1.42 0.35 3.17
N THR A 19 2.20 0.02 2.14
CA THR A 19 1.74 -0.75 0.97
C THR A 19 1.45 -2.20 1.34
N ALA A 20 2.30 -2.86 2.14
CA ALA A 20 2.04 -4.22 2.64
C ALA A 20 0.73 -4.32 3.45
N ASN A 21 0.41 -3.27 4.21
CA ASN A 21 -0.78 -3.15 5.05
C ASN A 21 -2.09 -2.92 4.26
N THR A 22 -2.05 -2.82 2.93
CA THR A 22 -3.27 -2.68 2.11
C THR A 22 -4.11 -3.94 2.09
N VAL A 23 -3.49 -5.11 2.32
CA VAL A 23 -4.20 -6.38 2.52
C VAL A 23 -4.61 -6.51 3.97
N VAL A 24 -5.92 -6.53 4.20
CA VAL A 24 -6.51 -6.56 5.53
C VAL A 24 -6.78 -7.99 5.93
N LEU A 25 -6.53 -8.35 7.19
CA LEU A 25 -6.74 -9.70 7.72
C LEU A 25 -6.10 -10.78 6.84
N ARG A 26 -4.90 -10.51 6.30
CA ARG A 26 -4.15 -11.38 5.37
C ARG A 26 -4.08 -12.85 5.79
N ASN A 27 -4.05 -13.14 7.09
CA ASN A 27 -3.92 -14.49 7.64
C ASN A 27 -5.28 -15.20 7.88
N ASP A 28 -6.41 -14.53 7.62
CA ASP A 28 -7.76 -15.10 7.72
C ASP A 28 -8.40 -15.10 6.31
N PRO A 29 -8.32 -16.21 5.56
CA PRO A 29 -8.81 -16.27 4.18
C PRO A 29 -10.29 -15.94 4.01
N GLN A 30 -11.12 -16.12 5.05
CA GLN A 30 -12.55 -15.84 5.00
C GLN A 30 -12.88 -14.36 5.18
N LYS A 31 -11.98 -13.60 5.80
CA LYS A 31 -12.16 -12.17 6.10
C LYS A 31 -11.16 -11.27 5.40
N SER A 32 -10.19 -11.86 4.71
CA SER A 32 -9.16 -11.13 3.99
C SER A 32 -9.75 -10.34 2.83
N PHE A 33 -9.30 -9.11 2.65
CA PHE A 33 -9.62 -8.31 1.47
C PHE A 33 -8.46 -7.39 1.11
N ASP A 34 -8.31 -7.12 -0.18
CA ASP A 34 -7.27 -6.25 -0.70
C ASP A 34 -7.86 -4.89 -1.07
N ARG A 35 -7.34 -3.82 -0.47
CA ARG A 35 -7.74 -2.46 -0.82
C ARG A 35 -7.38 -2.09 -2.26
N PHE A 36 -6.37 -2.74 -2.86
CA PHE A 36 -5.98 -2.56 -4.26
C PHE A 36 -6.70 -3.51 -5.22
N ASP A 37 -7.70 -4.28 -4.76
CA ASP A 37 -8.60 -4.98 -5.68
C ASP A 37 -9.28 -3.99 -6.63
N ASP A 38 -9.64 -2.81 -6.13
CA ASP A 38 -10.00 -1.65 -6.95
C ASP A 38 -8.73 -0.88 -7.38
N PRO A 39 -8.36 -0.85 -8.67
CA PRO A 39 -7.19 -0.10 -9.12
C PRO A 39 -7.26 1.39 -8.78
N ALA A 40 -8.46 2.00 -8.71
CA ALA A 40 -8.58 3.42 -8.36
C ALA A 40 -8.00 3.73 -6.97
N GLU A 41 -7.97 2.75 -6.08
CA GLU A 41 -7.38 2.90 -4.75
C GLU A 41 -5.85 3.01 -4.77
N ILE A 42 -5.17 2.53 -5.82
CA ILE A 42 -3.72 2.73 -5.99
C ILE A 42 -3.43 4.23 -6.19
N ALA A 43 -4.23 4.90 -7.02
CA ALA A 43 -4.09 6.34 -7.24
C ALA A 43 -4.42 7.15 -5.97
N ARG A 44 -5.50 6.78 -5.27
CA ARG A 44 -5.89 7.42 -4.00
C ARG A 44 -4.85 7.21 -2.90
N PHE A 45 -4.28 6.00 -2.81
CA PHE A 45 -3.18 5.70 -1.92
C PHE A 45 -1.94 6.53 -2.25
N ALA A 46 -1.54 6.60 -3.52
CA ALA A 46 -0.38 7.40 -3.95
C ALA A 46 -0.53 8.88 -3.58
N GLU A 47 -1.73 9.44 -3.73
CA GLU A 47 -2.05 10.80 -3.32
C GLU A 47 -1.93 10.98 -1.80
N ALA A 48 -2.53 10.10 -1.01
CA ALA A 48 -2.45 10.15 0.46
C ALA A 48 -1.01 9.95 0.96
N ALA A 49 -0.27 8.99 0.40
CA ALA A 49 1.12 8.71 0.70
C ALA A 49 2.03 9.92 0.42
N SER A 50 1.74 10.69 -0.63
CA SER A 50 2.47 11.92 -0.95
C SER A 50 2.40 12.96 0.18
N GLY A 51 1.31 12.98 0.95
CA GLY A 51 1.19 13.79 2.16
C GLY A 51 1.80 13.12 3.38
N PHE A 52 1.32 11.94 3.74
CA PHE A 52 1.69 11.29 5.00
C PHE A 52 3.12 10.74 5.05
N ARG A 53 3.76 10.53 3.89
CA ARG A 53 5.16 10.08 3.74
C ARG A 53 6.04 11.13 3.08
N ALA A 54 5.64 12.42 3.08
CA ALA A 54 6.37 13.49 2.42
C ALA A 54 7.85 13.58 2.84
N ALA A 55 8.15 13.34 4.12
CA ALA A 55 9.51 13.33 4.64
C ALA A 55 10.37 12.22 4.01
N GLU A 56 9.85 10.99 3.94
CA GLU A 56 10.52 9.86 3.27
C GLU A 56 10.72 10.11 1.77
N LEU A 57 9.72 10.75 1.13
CA LEU A 57 9.75 11.03 -0.31
C LEU A 57 10.63 12.23 -0.68
N GLY A 58 11.15 12.99 0.29
CA GLY A 58 11.89 14.23 0.06
C GLY A 58 11.03 15.32 -0.59
N GLY A 59 9.75 15.40 -0.19
CA GLY A 59 8.77 16.35 -0.74
C GLY A 59 8.24 15.98 -2.14
N ARG A 60 8.72 14.89 -2.75
CA ARG A 60 8.18 14.39 -4.02
C ARG A 60 6.79 13.81 -3.82
N ARG A 61 5.98 13.90 -4.88
CA ARG A 61 4.64 13.31 -4.93
C ARG A 61 4.67 12.05 -5.79
N LEU A 62 4.01 11.01 -5.32
CA LEU A 62 3.76 9.81 -6.11
C LEU A 62 2.69 10.10 -7.16
N ARG A 63 2.81 9.45 -8.32
CA ARG A 63 1.83 9.52 -9.40
C ARG A 63 1.52 8.12 -9.89
N ALA A 64 0.23 7.83 -10.04
CA ALA A 64 -0.29 6.59 -10.60
C ALA A 64 -1.34 6.95 -11.66
N PRO A 65 -0.92 7.49 -12.83
CA PRO A 65 -1.85 7.97 -13.85
C PRO A 65 -2.67 6.83 -14.49
N GLU A 66 -2.07 5.64 -14.60
CA GLU A 66 -2.68 4.44 -15.18
C GLU A 66 -2.68 3.32 -14.13
N PRO A 67 -3.51 3.45 -13.07
CA PRO A 67 -3.46 2.54 -11.93
C PRO A 67 -3.77 1.08 -12.31
N GLY A 68 -4.58 0.86 -13.34
CA GLY A 68 -4.86 -0.48 -13.87
C GLY A 68 -3.63 -1.16 -14.47
N GLU A 69 -2.80 -0.40 -15.21
CA GLU A 69 -1.60 -0.94 -15.86
C GLU A 69 -0.48 -1.22 -14.87
N ILE A 70 -0.29 -0.33 -13.88
CA ILE A 70 0.78 -0.50 -12.89
C ILE A 70 0.39 -1.44 -11.74
N LYS A 71 -0.88 -1.83 -11.62
CA LYS A 71 -1.38 -2.66 -10.51
C LYS A 71 -0.56 -3.95 -10.32
N PRO A 72 -0.25 -4.75 -11.36
CA PRO A 72 0.57 -5.95 -11.19
C PRO A 72 1.94 -5.66 -10.58
N THR A 73 2.58 -4.57 -10.98
CA THR A 73 3.88 -4.13 -10.47
C THR A 73 3.80 -3.70 -9.01
N VAL A 74 2.78 -2.89 -8.66
CA VAL A 74 2.55 -2.44 -7.28
C VAL A 74 2.30 -3.64 -6.35
N ILE A 75 1.46 -4.60 -6.79
CA ILE A 75 1.20 -5.84 -6.04
C ILE A 75 2.49 -6.65 -5.88
N SER A 76 3.31 -6.80 -6.94
CA SER A 76 4.57 -7.53 -6.85
C SER A 76 5.52 -6.94 -5.79
N ILE A 77 5.70 -5.62 -5.76
CA ILE A 77 6.52 -4.91 -4.76
C ILE A 77 5.95 -5.12 -3.35
N ARG A 78 4.63 -5.03 -3.21
CA ARG A 78 3.94 -5.26 -1.94
C ARG A 78 4.21 -6.67 -1.39
N GLU A 79 4.01 -7.70 -2.21
CA GLU A 79 4.18 -9.09 -1.80
C GLU A 79 5.66 -9.46 -1.58
N ALA A 80 6.59 -8.83 -2.30
CA ALA A 80 8.02 -8.93 -2.01
C ALA A 80 8.36 -8.31 -0.64
N THR A 81 7.78 -7.15 -0.33
CA THR A 81 7.97 -6.47 0.97
C THR A 81 7.40 -7.31 2.12
N ASP A 82 6.15 -7.77 2.01
CA ASP A 82 5.51 -8.59 3.05
C ASP A 82 6.32 -9.86 3.33
N ARG A 83 6.77 -10.57 2.28
CA ARG A 83 7.64 -11.75 2.43
C ARG A 83 8.96 -11.39 3.10
N LEU A 84 9.67 -10.36 2.64
CA LEU A 84 10.95 -9.96 3.23
C LEU A 84 10.84 -9.75 4.74
N PHE A 85 9.85 -8.97 5.18
CA PHE A 85 9.70 -8.64 6.60
C PHE A 85 9.20 -9.81 7.45
N ARG A 86 8.33 -10.69 6.91
CA ARG A 86 7.90 -11.90 7.62
C ARG A 86 9.03 -12.90 7.82
N HIS A 87 9.97 -13.00 6.88
CA HIS A 87 11.12 -13.90 7.02
C HIS A 87 12.24 -13.30 7.88
N ALA A 88 12.29 -11.97 8.04
CA ALA A 88 13.31 -11.29 8.83
C ALA A 88 13.22 -11.54 10.34
N VAL A 89 12.05 -11.96 10.83
CA VAL A 89 11.81 -12.38 12.21
C VAL A 89 11.53 -13.88 12.18
N SER A 90 12.57 -14.68 12.41
CA SER A 90 12.51 -16.13 12.61
C SER A 90 13.00 -16.51 14.00
#